data_AF-A0A7Y3TV08-F1
#
_entry.id   AF-A0A7Y3TV08-F1
#
_cell.length_a   1.000
_cell.length_b   1.000
_cell.length_c   1.000
_cell.angle_alpha   90.00
_cell.angle_beta   90.00
_cell.angle_gamma   90.00
#
_symmetry.space_group_name_H-M   'P 1'
#
loop_
_entity.id
_entity.type
_entity.pdbx_description
1 polymer ?
#
loop_
_entity_poly.entity_id
_entity_poly.type
_entity_poly.pdbx_seq_one_letter_code
_entity_poly.pdbx_strand_id
1 'polypeptide(L)'
;MASKEATLLAGIPETVRHVIHAAPFLGLELAQVCGQSASAYELAESSPLLLIFLVDTGVQEGWSADHFNDLLAQKQTVQCAAVGLPNASAVARLLRRCRLAPMGQRELQEILRTLQRAEDVRLLSHHPHPSVAHLSFLARYERDRWPGLPSLIDEALFDPDSRLIPGRSTWLHRMLTDTLQMLPDGNLRALRSVTTSRQLQTLHDRLVERFNARLRDGKDQRSADQLQRRHGDYPAPPLAGNELIVPITSWQGLLDEGQQMSHCVGSYDRLVALGQVAIYHMGSPHHVTVAITRQGHRWVISQARGPRNAIPSTQAQALILAWLENQ
;
A
#
# COMPACT_ATOMS: atom_id res chain seq x y z
N MET A 1 25.23 21.41 2.68
CA MET A 1 24.04 22.22 2.37
C MET A 1 23.12 22.50 3.59
N ALA A 2 23.46 22.06 4.81
CA ALA A 2 22.60 22.19 6.00
C ALA A 2 22.66 23.56 6.75
N SER A 3 23.33 24.58 6.20
CA SER A 3 23.66 25.80 6.95
C SER A 3 22.77 27.02 6.66
N LYS A 4 21.92 26.99 5.62
CA LYS A 4 21.05 28.13 5.25
C LYS A 4 19.58 28.01 5.71
N GLU A 5 19.06 26.80 5.91
CA GLU A 5 17.69 26.62 6.46
C GLU A 5 17.56 27.08 7.92
N ALA A 6 18.66 26.99 8.69
CA ALA A 6 18.66 27.33 10.11
C ALA A 6 18.39 28.82 10.41
N THR A 7 18.64 29.73 9.46
CA THR A 7 18.55 31.18 9.71
C THR A 7 17.13 31.74 9.55
N LEU A 8 16.29 31.13 8.69
CA LEU A 8 14.93 31.60 8.43
C LEU A 8 13.87 31.00 9.39
N LEU A 9 14.18 29.86 10.01
CA LEU A 9 13.31 29.21 11.01
C LEU A 9 13.71 29.57 12.46
N ALA A 10 14.68 30.47 12.63
CA ALA A 10 15.14 30.94 13.92
C ALA A 10 13.98 31.60 14.69
N GLY A 11 13.69 31.11 15.90
CA GLY A 11 12.60 31.60 16.74
C GLY A 11 11.32 30.78 16.69
N ILE A 12 11.16 29.85 15.72
CA ILE A 12 10.00 28.93 15.71
C ILE A 12 10.28 27.76 16.67
N PRO A 13 9.39 27.48 17.65
CA PRO A 13 9.53 26.36 18.56
C PRO A 13 9.69 25.03 17.82
N GLU A 14 10.48 24.10 18.37
CA GLU A 14 10.72 22.77 17.77
C GLU A 14 9.41 22.01 17.52
N THR A 15 8.45 22.08 18.46
CA THR A 15 7.12 21.47 18.31
C THR A 15 6.42 21.96 17.04
N VAL A 16 6.42 23.27 16.79
CA VAL A 16 5.79 23.87 15.63
C VAL A 16 6.53 23.49 14.35
N ARG A 17 7.88 23.51 14.37
CA ARG A 17 8.71 23.03 13.25
C ARG A 17 8.43 21.57 12.90
N HIS A 18 8.22 20.72 13.90
CA HIS A 18 7.90 19.31 13.70
C HIS A 18 6.57 19.12 12.94
N VAL A 19 5.52 19.86 13.32
CA VAL A 19 4.21 19.79 12.65
C VAL A 19 4.28 20.36 11.23
N ILE A 20 4.98 21.48 11.04
CA ILE A 20 5.20 22.07 9.70
C ILE A 20 5.99 21.12 8.81
N HIS A 21 7.04 20.47 9.32
CA HIS A 21 7.80 19.49 8.56
C HIS A 21 6.97 18.26 8.19
N ALA A 22 6.03 17.85 9.05
CA ALA A 22 5.11 16.76 8.76
C ALA A 22 4.07 17.12 7.69
N ALA A 23 3.55 18.35 7.68
CA ALA A 23 2.59 18.84 6.69
C ALA A 23 3.02 20.18 6.07
N PRO A 24 4.05 20.19 5.19
CA PRO A 24 4.61 21.44 4.66
C PRO A 24 3.62 22.27 3.84
N PHE A 25 2.61 21.62 3.26
CA PHE A 25 1.55 22.26 2.48
C PHE A 25 0.60 23.14 3.30
N LEU A 26 0.64 23.05 4.64
CA LEU A 26 -0.07 23.93 5.58
C LEU A 26 0.91 24.74 6.44
N GLY A 27 2.16 24.87 6.02
CA GLY A 27 3.23 25.36 6.88
C GLY A 27 2.98 26.77 7.43
N LEU A 28 2.40 27.66 6.63
CA LEU A 28 2.09 29.03 7.04
C LEU A 28 0.94 29.06 8.03
N GLU A 29 -0.15 28.34 7.74
CA GLU A 29 -1.35 28.26 8.55
C GLU A 29 -1.02 27.64 9.92
N LEU A 30 -0.25 26.54 9.93
CA LEU A 30 0.23 25.89 11.14
C LEU A 30 1.11 26.81 12.00
N ALA A 31 2.01 27.58 11.37
CA ALA A 31 2.83 28.56 12.07
C ALA A 31 1.97 29.68 12.70
N GLN A 32 0.99 30.20 11.94
CA GLN A 32 0.11 31.27 12.37
C GLN A 32 -0.77 30.84 13.55
N VAL A 33 -1.47 29.70 13.44
CA VAL A 33 -2.37 29.25 14.51
C VAL A 33 -1.61 28.92 15.80
N CYS A 34 -0.44 28.27 15.70
CA CYS A 34 0.40 27.97 16.86
C CYS A 34 1.03 29.23 17.48
N GLY A 35 1.28 30.27 16.68
CA GLY A 35 1.80 31.54 17.16
C GLY A 35 0.75 32.43 17.85
N GLN A 36 -0.53 32.24 17.52
CA GLN A 36 -1.64 33.07 18.00
C GLN A 36 -2.49 32.40 19.09
N SER A 37 -2.43 31.07 19.20
CA SER A 37 -3.28 30.30 20.12
C SER A 37 -2.45 29.31 20.96
N ALA A 38 -2.48 29.49 22.28
CA ALA A 38 -1.87 28.56 23.22
C ALA A 38 -2.48 27.15 23.10
N SER A 39 -3.80 27.05 22.87
CA SER A 39 -4.49 25.78 22.67
C SER A 39 -4.05 25.07 21.38
N ALA A 40 -3.76 25.81 20.31
CA ALA A 40 -3.17 25.22 19.09
C ALA A 40 -1.78 24.67 19.36
N TYR A 41 -0.94 25.42 20.10
CA TYR A 41 0.40 24.97 20.49
C TYR A 41 0.35 23.71 21.37
N GLU A 42 -0.51 23.67 22.38
CA GLU A 42 -0.73 22.48 23.22
C GLU A 42 -1.23 21.28 22.40
N LEU A 43 -2.05 21.52 21.38
CA LEU A 43 -2.50 20.46 20.48
C LEU A 43 -1.38 19.98 19.55
N ALA A 44 -0.49 20.87 19.11
CA ALA A 44 0.72 20.51 18.36
C ALA A 44 1.63 19.56 19.17
N GLU A 45 1.68 19.72 20.49
CA GLU A 45 2.46 18.83 21.35
C GLU A 45 1.73 17.51 21.64
N SER A 46 0.44 17.59 21.99
CA SER A 46 -0.31 16.43 22.49
C SER A 46 -0.93 15.55 21.39
N SER A 47 -1.30 16.12 20.25
CA SER A 47 -1.91 15.42 19.13
C SER A 47 -1.69 16.17 17.80
N PRO A 48 -0.46 16.20 17.28
CA PRO A 48 -0.12 17.04 16.13
C PRO A 48 -0.89 16.66 14.85
N LEU A 49 -1.22 15.38 14.66
CA LEU A 49 -2.04 14.96 13.52
C LEU A 49 -3.46 15.53 13.57
N LEU A 50 -4.04 15.67 14.78
CA LEU A 50 -5.36 16.27 14.95
C LEU A 50 -5.34 17.76 14.64
N LEU A 51 -4.28 18.46 15.06
CA LEU A 51 -4.08 19.86 14.68
C LEU A 51 -4.01 20.03 13.16
N ILE A 52 -3.24 19.18 12.46
CA ILE A 52 -3.14 19.21 10.99
C ILE A 52 -4.53 19.04 10.35
N PHE A 53 -5.33 18.08 10.82
CA PHE A 53 -6.70 17.90 10.30
C PHE A 53 -7.60 19.10 10.54
N LEU A 54 -7.56 19.69 11.73
CA LEU A 54 -8.37 20.87 12.06
C LEU A 54 -8.00 22.06 11.19
N VAL A 55 -6.70 22.29 10.96
CA VAL A 55 -6.24 23.38 10.10
C VAL A 55 -6.63 23.13 8.63
N ASP A 56 -6.40 21.93 8.09
CA ASP A 56 -6.80 21.59 6.71
C ASP A 56 -8.31 21.78 6.51
N THR A 57 -9.11 21.26 7.45
CA THR A 57 -10.58 21.36 7.40
C THR A 57 -11.04 22.81 7.54
N GLY A 58 -10.47 23.57 8.48
CA GLY A 58 -10.85 24.95 8.70
C GLY A 58 -10.51 25.86 7.51
N VAL A 59 -9.40 25.60 6.83
CA VAL A 59 -9.05 26.29 5.57
C VAL A 59 -10.03 25.93 4.46
N GLN A 60 -10.37 24.65 4.30
CA GLN A 60 -11.29 24.18 3.25
C GLN A 60 -12.73 24.67 3.46
N GLU A 61 -13.21 24.69 4.70
CA GLU A 61 -14.57 25.09 5.07
C GLU A 61 -14.70 26.60 5.36
N GLY A 62 -13.60 27.36 5.32
CA GLY A 62 -13.61 28.80 5.55
C GLY A 62 -14.01 29.20 6.97
N TRP A 63 -13.56 28.45 7.98
CA TRP A 63 -13.87 28.74 9.38
C TRP A 63 -13.34 30.11 9.82
N SER A 64 -14.13 30.84 10.61
CA SER A 64 -13.68 32.08 11.22
C SER A 64 -12.66 31.80 12.32
N ALA A 65 -11.80 32.79 12.61
CA ALA A 65 -10.83 32.68 13.70
C ALA A 65 -11.49 32.41 15.06
N ASP A 66 -12.62 33.06 15.34
CA ASP A 66 -13.38 32.85 16.59
C ASP A 66 -13.90 31.42 16.69
N HIS A 67 -14.52 30.91 15.62
CA HIS A 67 -15.00 29.53 15.60
C HIS A 67 -13.87 28.51 15.79
N PHE A 68 -12.73 28.73 15.12
CA PHE A 68 -11.57 27.86 15.25
C PHE A 68 -11.00 27.87 16.65
N ASN A 69 -10.86 29.05 17.27
CA ASN A 69 -10.37 29.18 18.65
C ASN A 69 -11.33 28.53 19.65
N ASP A 70 -12.64 28.71 19.49
CA ASP A 70 -13.66 28.05 20.31
C ASP A 70 -13.55 26.52 20.21
N LEU A 71 -13.32 26.00 18.99
CA LEU A 71 -13.14 24.58 18.74
C LEU A 71 -11.83 24.03 19.34
N LEU A 72 -10.73 24.78 19.26
CA LEU A 72 -9.45 24.42 19.88
C LEU A 72 -9.55 24.31 21.41
N ALA A 73 -10.42 25.11 22.04
CA ALA A 73 -10.68 25.03 23.48
C ALA A 73 -11.52 23.81 23.90
N GLN A 74 -12.16 23.12 22.95
CA GLN A 74 -12.96 21.93 23.24
C GLN A 74 -12.10 20.68 23.48
N LYS A 75 -12.73 19.63 24.04
CA LYS A 75 -12.10 18.32 24.17
C LYS A 75 -11.78 17.74 22.79
N GLN A 76 -10.68 16.99 22.68
CA GLN A 76 -10.25 16.33 21.43
C GLN A 76 -11.31 15.45 20.78
N THR A 77 -12.29 14.93 21.53
CA THR A 77 -13.42 14.20 20.95
C THR A 77 -14.35 15.09 20.13
N VAL A 78 -14.57 16.34 20.56
CA VAL A 78 -15.36 17.32 19.82
C VAL A 78 -14.59 17.76 18.58
N GLN A 79 -13.28 18.01 18.73
CA GLN A 79 -12.38 18.32 17.62
C GLN A 79 -12.36 17.21 16.55
N CYS A 80 -12.26 15.94 16.95
CA CYS A 80 -12.35 14.81 16.02
C CYS A 80 -13.70 14.76 15.29
N ALA A 81 -14.80 15.04 15.99
CA ALA A 81 -16.12 15.06 15.36
C ALA A 81 -16.25 16.20 14.34
N ALA A 82 -15.65 17.36 14.60
CA ALA A 82 -15.65 18.51 13.69
C ALA A 82 -14.93 18.22 12.36
N VAL A 83 -13.93 17.35 12.37
CA VAL A 83 -13.23 16.88 11.15
C VAL A 83 -13.84 15.60 10.54
N GLY A 84 -15.04 15.21 10.99
CA GLY A 84 -15.79 14.08 10.43
C GLY A 84 -15.28 12.70 10.83
N LEU A 85 -14.56 12.56 11.95
CA LEU A 85 -14.05 11.27 12.41
C LEU A 85 -15.07 10.51 13.28
N PRO A 86 -15.40 9.24 12.95
CA PRO A 86 -16.30 8.43 13.75
C PRO A 86 -15.63 7.95 15.05
N ASN A 87 -16.42 7.61 16.07
CA ASN A 87 -15.91 7.11 17.35
C ASN A 87 -14.80 7.98 17.96
N ALA A 88 -15.08 9.28 18.07
CA ALA A 88 -14.10 10.31 18.37
C ALA A 88 -13.20 10.05 19.59
N SER A 89 -13.64 9.29 20.60
CA SER A 89 -12.82 8.93 21.76
C SER A 89 -11.70 7.92 21.44
N ALA A 90 -11.99 6.91 20.63
CA ALA A 90 -11.00 5.93 20.19
C ALA A 90 -9.99 6.57 19.22
N VAL A 91 -10.50 7.36 18.28
CA VAL A 91 -9.68 8.06 17.30
C VAL A 91 -8.78 9.10 17.97
N ALA A 92 -9.30 9.92 18.89
CA ALA A 92 -8.46 10.86 19.64
C ALA A 92 -7.32 10.15 20.39
N ARG A 93 -7.59 8.99 21.01
CA ARG A 93 -6.55 8.20 21.69
C ARG A 93 -5.49 7.67 20.72
N LEU A 94 -5.89 7.26 19.53
CA LEU A 94 -4.99 6.83 18.47
C LEU A 94 -4.13 8.00 17.95
N LEU A 95 -4.75 9.15 17.67
CA LEU A 95 -4.08 10.35 17.15
C LEU A 95 -3.02 10.89 18.10
N ARG A 96 -3.26 10.85 19.43
CA ARG A 96 -2.24 11.24 20.44
C ARG A 96 -0.97 10.39 20.40
N ARG A 97 -1.06 9.15 19.92
CA ARG A 97 0.07 8.20 19.86
C ARG A 97 0.68 8.12 18.46
N CYS A 98 0.08 8.78 17.47
CA CYS A 98 0.45 8.64 16.08
C CYS A 98 1.74 9.40 15.78
N ARG A 99 2.79 8.68 15.39
CA ARG A 99 4.04 9.28 14.92
C ARG A 99 3.86 9.89 13.55
N LEU A 100 4.33 11.11 13.39
CA LEU A 100 4.30 11.82 12.12
C LEU A 100 5.49 11.46 11.23
N ALA A 101 5.27 11.60 9.94
CA ALA A 101 6.26 11.61 8.87
C ALA A 101 5.79 12.65 7.84
N PRO A 102 6.70 13.19 7.01
CA PRO A 102 6.31 14.12 5.94
C PRO A 102 5.23 13.51 5.05
N MET A 103 4.14 14.24 4.85
CA MET A 103 3.00 13.82 4.04
C MET A 103 2.53 14.94 3.13
N GLY A 104 1.94 14.56 2.00
CA GLY A 104 1.27 15.52 1.10
C GLY A 104 -0.21 15.69 1.41
N GLN A 105 -0.85 16.71 0.84
CA GLN A 105 -2.29 16.95 1.04
C GLN A 105 -3.16 15.75 0.64
N ARG A 106 -2.83 15.10 -0.49
CA ARG A 106 -3.55 13.88 -0.92
C ARG A 106 -3.41 12.73 0.09
N GLU A 107 -2.23 12.59 0.69
CA GLU A 107 -1.98 11.56 1.68
C GLU A 107 -2.75 11.84 2.98
N LEU A 108 -2.84 13.11 3.40
CA LEU A 108 -3.67 13.52 4.54
C LEU A 108 -5.13 13.08 4.34
N GLN A 109 -5.68 13.26 3.14
CA GLN A 109 -7.04 12.84 2.79
C GLN A 109 -7.20 11.31 2.78
N GLU A 110 -6.18 10.57 2.37
CA GLU A 110 -6.15 9.11 2.44
C GLU A 110 -6.11 8.61 3.90
N ILE A 111 -5.33 9.25 4.76
CA ILE A 111 -5.26 8.98 6.21
C ILE A 111 -6.62 9.24 6.87
N LEU A 112 -7.31 10.33 6.52
CA LEU A 112 -8.64 10.65 7.04
C LEU A 112 -9.63 9.51 6.74
N ARG A 113 -9.65 9.01 5.50
CA ARG A 113 -10.50 7.87 5.10
C ARG A 113 -10.18 6.59 5.87
N THR A 114 -8.90 6.32 6.15
CA THR A 114 -8.50 5.18 6.98
C THR A 114 -9.06 5.30 8.40
N LEU A 115 -8.98 6.50 8.99
CA LEU A 115 -9.50 6.75 10.34
C LEU A 115 -11.04 6.67 10.43
N GLN A 116 -11.74 6.78 9.29
CA GLN A 116 -13.19 6.53 9.22
C GLN A 116 -13.54 5.03 9.27
N ARG A 117 -12.61 4.13 8.99
CA ARG A 117 -12.84 2.68 9.02
C ARG A 117 -12.60 2.14 10.42
N ALA A 118 -13.67 1.68 11.06
CA ALA A 118 -13.61 1.16 12.44
C ALA A 118 -12.66 -0.04 12.61
N GLU A 119 -12.48 -0.86 11.58
CA GLU A 119 -11.54 -1.99 11.58
C GLU A 119 -10.07 -1.53 11.67
N ASP A 120 -9.68 -0.49 10.93
CA ASP A 120 -8.32 0.04 10.89
C ASP A 120 -7.98 0.76 12.21
N VAL A 121 -8.94 1.53 12.75
CA VAL A 121 -8.79 2.16 14.08
C VAL A 121 -8.62 1.12 15.18
N ARG A 122 -9.43 0.04 15.17
CA ARG A 122 -9.30 -1.06 16.15
C ARG A 122 -7.95 -1.76 16.03
N LEU A 123 -7.52 -2.05 14.80
CA LEU A 123 -6.24 -2.69 14.54
C LEU A 123 -5.06 -1.88 15.11
N LEU A 124 -5.02 -0.58 14.82
CA LEU A 124 -3.92 0.29 15.25
C LEU A 124 -4.01 0.71 16.72
N SER A 125 -5.20 0.68 17.34
CA SER A 125 -5.37 1.03 18.76
C SER A 125 -4.53 0.14 19.69
N HIS A 126 -4.37 -1.13 19.34
CA HIS A 126 -3.57 -2.10 20.10
C HIS A 126 -2.10 -2.11 19.73
N HIS A 127 -1.73 -1.49 18.60
CA HIS A 127 -0.36 -1.45 18.14
C HIS A 127 0.44 -0.40 18.95
N PRO A 128 1.66 -0.69 19.45
CA PRO A 128 2.39 0.18 20.37
C PRO A 128 2.75 1.56 19.78
N HIS A 129 3.20 1.62 18.52
CA HIS A 129 3.76 2.82 17.92
C HIS A 129 3.11 3.18 16.57
N PRO A 130 1.80 3.48 16.55
CA PRO A 130 1.09 3.81 15.31
C PRO A 130 1.73 5.03 14.65
N SER A 131 1.64 5.11 13.32
CA SER A 131 2.22 6.22 12.56
C SER A 131 1.38 6.54 11.33
N VAL A 132 1.60 7.73 10.76
CA VAL A 132 0.94 8.12 9.51
C VAL A 132 1.23 7.14 8.37
N ALA A 133 2.42 6.56 8.31
CA ALA A 133 2.77 5.55 7.32
C ALA A 133 1.94 4.25 7.44
N HIS A 134 1.53 3.85 8.66
CA HIS A 134 0.55 2.76 8.81
C HIS A 134 -0.81 3.15 8.23
N LEU A 135 -1.28 4.36 8.52
CA LEU A 135 -2.57 4.85 8.05
C LEU A 135 -2.59 4.98 6.51
N SER A 136 -1.50 5.47 5.93
CA SER A 136 -1.30 5.57 4.47
C SER A 136 -1.20 4.21 3.79
N PHE A 137 -0.58 3.21 4.44
CA PHE A 137 -0.56 1.84 3.94
C PHE A 137 -1.97 1.24 3.93
N LEU A 138 -2.70 1.35 5.05
CA LEU A 138 -4.05 0.83 5.19
C LEU A 138 -5.06 1.53 4.26
N ALA A 139 -4.85 2.81 3.95
CA ALA A 139 -5.68 3.55 2.99
C ALA A 139 -5.74 2.85 1.63
N ARG A 140 -4.62 2.23 1.23
CA ARG A 140 -4.42 1.54 -0.05
C ARG A 140 -4.54 0.01 0.07
N TYR A 141 -4.89 -0.49 1.25
CA TYR A 141 -5.02 -1.92 1.52
C TYR A 141 -6.49 -2.30 1.76
N GLU A 142 -7.10 -2.89 0.74
CA GLU A 142 -8.54 -3.22 0.73
C GLU A 142 -8.84 -4.66 1.16
N ARG A 143 -7.85 -5.39 1.66
CA ARG A 143 -7.98 -6.81 2.04
C ARG A 143 -8.11 -6.96 3.55
N ASP A 144 -8.33 -8.18 4.02
CA ASP A 144 -8.61 -8.47 5.42
C ASP A 144 -7.49 -8.10 6.39
N ARG A 145 -7.90 -7.72 7.62
CA ARG A 145 -7.01 -7.19 8.66
C ARG A 145 -6.77 -8.28 9.69
N TRP A 146 -5.52 -8.47 10.12
CA TRP A 146 -5.18 -9.38 11.23
C TRP A 146 -4.19 -8.72 12.18
N PRO A 147 -4.09 -9.18 13.45
CA PRO A 147 -3.28 -8.53 14.48
C PRO A 147 -1.78 -8.38 14.15
N GLY A 148 -1.25 -9.24 13.28
CA GLY A 148 0.16 -9.20 12.87
C GLY A 148 0.48 -8.23 11.73
N LEU A 149 -0.53 -7.69 11.05
CA LEU A 149 -0.34 -6.77 9.92
C LEU A 149 0.45 -5.50 10.31
N PRO A 150 0.18 -4.82 11.44
CA PRO A 150 0.97 -3.65 11.85
C PRO A 150 2.46 -3.98 12.04
N SER A 151 2.80 -5.11 12.65
CA SER A 151 4.20 -5.52 12.82
C SER A 151 4.90 -5.79 11.49
N LEU A 152 4.16 -6.32 10.51
CA LEU A 152 4.67 -6.54 9.17
C LEU A 152 4.89 -5.22 8.41
N ILE A 153 3.99 -4.24 8.60
CA ILE A 153 4.18 -2.87 8.09
C ILE A 153 5.41 -2.24 8.76
N ASP A 154 5.59 -2.44 10.07
CA ASP A 154 6.74 -1.92 10.79
C ASP A 154 8.08 -2.42 10.21
N GLU A 155 8.20 -3.73 10.02
CA GLU A 155 9.39 -4.33 9.42
C GLU A 155 9.62 -3.81 8.00
N ALA A 156 8.56 -3.71 7.19
CA ALA A 156 8.69 -3.29 5.81
C ALA A 156 9.07 -1.81 5.66
N LEU A 157 8.62 -0.93 6.56
CA LEU A 157 8.73 0.52 6.41
C LEU A 157 9.77 1.18 7.33
N PHE A 158 10.03 0.62 8.52
CA PHE A 158 10.88 1.27 9.52
C PHE A 158 12.19 0.54 9.81
N ASP A 159 12.32 -0.73 9.43
CA ASP A 159 13.59 -1.47 9.60
C ASP A 159 14.72 -0.74 8.84
N PRO A 160 15.83 -0.37 9.51
CA PRO A 160 16.96 0.30 8.90
C PRO A 160 17.48 -0.38 7.63
N ASP A 161 17.52 -1.71 7.62
CA ASP A 161 17.99 -2.49 6.48
C ASP A 161 16.97 -2.44 5.32
N SER A 162 15.69 -2.28 5.64
CA SER A 162 14.61 -2.14 4.65
C SER A 162 14.55 -0.75 4.03
N ARG A 163 14.95 0.31 4.73
CA ARG A 163 14.95 1.70 4.20
C ARG A 163 15.92 1.91 3.04
N LEU A 164 16.94 1.05 2.94
CA LEU A 164 17.91 1.05 1.85
C LEU A 164 17.36 0.42 0.56
N ILE A 165 16.16 -0.17 0.60
CA ILE A 165 15.53 -0.87 -0.52
C ILE A 165 14.29 -0.08 -0.98
N PRO A 166 14.39 0.72 -2.06
CA PRO A 166 13.24 1.38 -2.65
C PRO A 166 12.11 0.40 -2.97
N GLY A 167 10.86 0.82 -2.73
CA GLY A 167 9.67 0.04 -3.12
C GLY A 167 9.27 -1.09 -2.18
N ARG A 168 9.78 -1.16 -0.94
CA ARG A 168 9.35 -2.16 0.07
C ARG A 168 7.85 -2.13 0.36
N SER A 169 7.23 -0.94 0.45
CA SER A 169 5.78 -0.80 0.58
C SER A 169 5.04 -1.46 -0.61
N THR A 170 5.47 -1.16 -1.83
CA THR A 170 4.93 -1.75 -3.06
C THR A 170 5.12 -3.27 -3.09
N TRP A 171 6.30 -3.75 -2.68
CA TRP A 171 6.57 -5.17 -2.55
C TRP A 171 5.60 -5.83 -1.54
N LEU A 172 5.38 -5.20 -0.38
CA LEU A 172 4.51 -5.74 0.66
C LEU A 172 3.06 -5.79 0.19
N HIS A 173 2.53 -4.71 -0.38
CA HIS A 173 1.18 -4.68 -0.96
C HIS A 173 0.97 -5.81 -1.97
N ARG A 174 1.95 -6.01 -2.85
CA ARG A 174 1.91 -7.08 -3.85
C ARG A 174 1.97 -8.47 -3.20
N MET A 175 2.97 -8.72 -2.35
CA MET A 175 3.14 -10.03 -1.72
C MET A 175 1.92 -10.44 -0.90
N LEU A 176 1.27 -9.49 -0.20
CA LEU A 176 0.00 -9.73 0.47
C LEU A 176 -1.11 -10.07 -0.53
N THR A 177 -1.20 -9.31 -1.63
CA THR A 177 -2.21 -9.55 -2.67
C THR A 177 -2.06 -10.92 -3.31
N ASP A 178 -0.84 -11.33 -3.64
CA ASP A 178 -0.54 -12.65 -4.22
C ASP A 178 -0.85 -13.76 -3.23
N THR A 179 -0.37 -13.63 -1.97
CA THR A 179 -0.61 -14.62 -0.92
C THR A 179 -2.11 -14.82 -0.67
N LEU A 180 -2.88 -13.73 -0.58
CA LEU A 180 -4.32 -13.79 -0.33
C LEU A 180 -5.10 -14.43 -1.48
N GLN A 181 -4.70 -14.23 -2.74
CA GLN A 181 -5.33 -14.86 -3.90
C GLN A 181 -5.18 -16.39 -3.89
N MET A 182 -4.12 -16.89 -3.26
CA MET A 182 -3.82 -18.33 -3.16
C MET A 182 -4.42 -19.01 -1.93
N LEU A 183 -4.97 -18.25 -0.97
CA LEU A 183 -5.60 -18.84 0.20
C LEU A 183 -6.93 -19.49 -0.18
N PRO A 184 -7.18 -20.76 0.23
CA PRO A 184 -8.46 -21.40 0.02
C PRO A 184 -9.54 -20.70 0.86
N ASP A 185 -10.67 -20.38 0.22
CA ASP A 185 -11.91 -19.82 0.80
C ASP A 185 -11.71 -18.75 1.88
N GLY A 186 -10.81 -17.78 1.64
CA GLY A 186 -10.58 -16.69 2.59
C GLY A 186 -10.13 -17.17 3.97
N ASN A 187 -9.45 -18.32 4.06
CA ASN A 187 -8.94 -18.84 5.33
C ASN A 187 -7.74 -18.03 5.83
N LEU A 188 -8.05 -16.87 6.43
CA LEU A 188 -7.09 -15.95 7.02
C LEU A 188 -6.39 -16.50 8.26
N ARG A 189 -6.74 -17.71 8.74
CA ARG A 189 -6.05 -18.32 9.89
C ARG A 189 -4.56 -18.46 9.63
N ALA A 190 -4.17 -18.72 8.38
CA ALA A 190 -2.77 -18.81 7.99
C ALA A 190 -2.01 -17.49 8.15
N LEU A 191 -2.69 -16.34 8.07
CA LEU A 191 -2.09 -15.02 8.24
C LEU A 191 -1.99 -14.58 9.70
N ARG A 192 -2.79 -15.15 10.61
CA ARG A 192 -2.84 -14.70 12.02
C ARG A 192 -1.48 -14.68 12.71
N SER A 193 -0.58 -15.60 12.35
CA SER A 193 0.77 -15.69 12.91
C SER A 193 1.84 -14.99 12.07
N VAL A 194 1.47 -14.39 10.95
CA VAL A 194 2.41 -13.68 10.07
C VAL A 194 2.61 -12.27 10.59
N THR A 195 3.80 -12.03 11.13
CA THR A 195 4.25 -10.73 11.64
C THR A 195 5.50 -10.23 10.94
N THR A 196 6.15 -11.06 10.11
CA THR A 196 7.40 -10.73 9.43
C THR A 196 7.39 -11.00 7.92
N SER A 197 8.23 -10.28 7.17
CA SER A 197 8.37 -10.49 5.71
C SER A 197 8.80 -11.91 5.38
N ARG A 198 9.68 -12.50 6.20
CA ARG A 198 10.13 -13.88 6.04
C ARG A 198 9.00 -14.88 6.22
N GLN A 199 8.18 -14.73 7.27
CA GLN A 199 7.03 -15.59 7.49
C GLN A 199 6.01 -15.48 6.35
N LEU A 200 5.78 -14.26 5.84
CA LEU A 200 4.92 -14.04 4.69
C LEU A 200 5.47 -14.76 3.46
N GLN A 201 6.76 -14.65 3.17
CA GLN A 201 7.41 -15.35 2.07
C GLN A 201 7.29 -16.88 2.22
N THR A 202 7.59 -17.43 3.41
CA THR A 202 7.44 -18.88 3.66
C THR A 202 5.99 -19.35 3.54
N LEU A 203 5.01 -18.52 3.91
CA LEU A 203 3.60 -18.84 3.67
C LEU A 203 3.29 -18.86 2.17
N HIS A 204 3.69 -17.80 1.45
CA HIS A 204 3.52 -17.69 0.02
C HIS A 204 4.13 -18.88 -0.74
N ASP A 205 5.38 -19.23 -0.45
CA ASP A 205 6.08 -20.31 -1.15
C ASP A 205 5.40 -21.67 -0.93
N ARG A 206 4.96 -21.95 0.30
CA ARG A 206 4.16 -23.16 0.59
C ARG A 206 2.82 -23.18 -0.16
N LEU A 207 2.17 -22.03 -0.34
CA LEU A 207 0.93 -21.93 -1.11
C LEU A 207 1.19 -22.18 -2.60
N VAL A 208 2.28 -21.66 -3.14
CA VAL A 208 2.72 -21.92 -4.52
C VAL A 208 3.02 -23.39 -4.74
N GLU A 209 3.79 -24.02 -3.86
CA GLU A 209 4.09 -25.45 -3.93
C GLU A 209 2.82 -26.30 -3.88
N ARG A 210 1.91 -25.99 -2.96
CA ARG A 210 0.63 -26.69 -2.82
C ARG A 210 -0.25 -26.51 -4.05
N PHE A 211 -0.33 -25.29 -4.58
CA PHE A 211 -1.08 -24.98 -5.80
C PHE A 211 -0.54 -25.78 -6.99
N ASN A 212 0.78 -25.71 -7.23
CA ASN A 212 1.42 -26.43 -8.33
C ASN A 212 1.35 -27.95 -8.17
N ALA A 213 1.42 -28.48 -6.94
CA ALA A 213 1.25 -29.91 -6.68
C ALA A 213 -0.16 -30.41 -7.01
N ARG A 214 -1.19 -29.65 -6.65
CA ARG A 214 -2.58 -30.02 -6.97
C ARG A 214 -2.88 -30.02 -8.45
N LEU A 215 -2.30 -29.07 -9.19
CA LEU A 215 -2.37 -29.03 -10.65
C LEU A 215 -1.73 -30.30 -11.26
N ARG A 216 -0.55 -30.72 -10.78
CA ARG A 216 0.11 -31.95 -11.26
C ARG A 216 -0.69 -33.21 -10.99
N ASP A 217 -1.27 -33.31 -9.79
CA ASP A 217 -2.00 -34.50 -9.36
C ASP A 217 -3.38 -34.64 -10.01
N GLY A 218 -3.82 -33.68 -10.83
CA GLY A 218 -5.18 -33.63 -11.40
C GLY A 218 -6.29 -33.49 -10.33
N LYS A 219 -5.90 -33.17 -9.09
CA LYS A 219 -6.78 -33.05 -7.91
C LYS A 219 -7.26 -31.63 -7.67
N ASP A 220 -6.71 -30.64 -8.38
CA ASP A 220 -7.24 -29.29 -8.33
C ASP A 220 -8.52 -29.18 -9.16
N GLN A 221 -9.48 -28.41 -8.64
CA GLN A 221 -10.67 -28.01 -9.39
C GLN A 221 -10.33 -26.90 -10.41
N ARG A 222 -9.10 -26.42 -10.50
CA ARG A 222 -8.72 -25.42 -11.51
C ARG A 222 -8.06 -26.09 -12.71
N SER A 223 -8.87 -26.64 -13.61
CA SER A 223 -8.44 -26.97 -14.97
C SER A 223 -8.74 -25.82 -15.93
N ALA A 224 -8.09 -25.80 -17.10
CA ALA A 224 -8.38 -24.83 -18.15
C ALA A 224 -9.88 -24.77 -18.48
N ASP A 225 -10.56 -25.93 -18.55
CA ASP A 225 -12.01 -26.01 -18.79
C ASP A 225 -12.84 -25.37 -17.67
N GLN A 226 -12.43 -25.51 -16.42
CA GLN A 226 -13.16 -24.89 -15.29
C GLN A 226 -12.93 -23.38 -15.25
N LEU A 227 -11.70 -22.93 -15.55
CA LEU A 227 -11.42 -21.50 -15.71
C LEU A 227 -12.24 -20.92 -16.87
N GLN A 228 -12.35 -21.62 -18.00
CA GLN A 228 -13.17 -21.20 -19.12
C GLN A 228 -14.66 -21.15 -18.76
N ARG A 229 -15.19 -22.15 -18.04
CA ARG A 229 -16.58 -22.12 -17.55
C ARG A 229 -16.84 -20.99 -16.57
N ARG A 230 -15.87 -20.65 -15.72
CA ARG A 230 -16.00 -19.65 -14.67
C ARG A 230 -15.89 -18.23 -15.21
N HIS A 231 -14.96 -17.99 -16.14
CA HIS A 231 -14.54 -16.66 -16.56
C HIS A 231 -14.82 -16.38 -18.05
N GLY A 232 -15.19 -17.38 -18.83
CA GLY A 232 -15.31 -17.29 -20.28
C GLY A 232 -13.99 -17.53 -21.01
N ASP A 233 -13.93 -17.08 -22.26
CA ASP A 233 -12.73 -17.23 -23.08
C ASP A 233 -11.56 -16.41 -22.52
N TYR A 234 -10.35 -16.89 -22.78
CA TYR A 234 -9.14 -16.16 -22.39
C TYR A 234 -9.07 -14.83 -23.17
N PRO A 235 -8.91 -13.68 -22.50
CA PRO A 235 -8.90 -12.38 -23.19
C PRO A 235 -7.77 -12.24 -24.20
N ALA A 236 -8.04 -11.52 -25.29
CA ALA A 236 -7.01 -11.18 -26.26
C ALA A 236 -5.90 -10.32 -25.61
N PRO A 237 -4.62 -10.53 -25.97
CA PRO A 237 -3.53 -9.75 -25.41
C PRO A 237 -3.66 -8.28 -25.84
N PRO A 238 -3.52 -7.32 -24.91
CA PRO A 238 -3.74 -5.90 -25.21
C PRO A 238 -2.60 -5.29 -26.03
N LEU A 239 -1.39 -5.85 -25.92
CA LEU A 239 -0.19 -5.44 -26.65
C LEU A 239 0.32 -6.62 -27.48
N ALA A 240 0.86 -6.32 -28.66
CA ALA A 240 1.41 -7.34 -29.53
C ALA A 240 2.71 -7.91 -28.94
N GLY A 241 2.87 -9.22 -29.00
CA GLY A 241 4.15 -9.85 -28.70
C GLY A 241 5.19 -9.60 -29.78
N ASN A 242 6.41 -10.09 -29.54
CA ASN A 242 7.46 -10.22 -30.53
C ASN A 242 8.17 -11.57 -30.37
N GLU A 243 9.29 -11.78 -31.07
CA GLU A 243 10.06 -13.04 -30.99
C GLU A 243 10.58 -13.38 -29.58
N LEU A 244 10.77 -12.37 -28.74
CA LEU A 244 11.32 -12.52 -27.39
C LEU A 244 10.24 -12.57 -26.31
N ILE A 245 9.16 -11.80 -26.48
CA ILE A 245 8.09 -11.59 -25.50
C ILE A 245 6.78 -12.03 -26.14
N VAL A 246 6.31 -13.22 -25.77
CA VAL A 246 5.16 -13.88 -26.37
C VAL A 246 3.98 -13.82 -25.40
N PRO A 247 2.79 -13.34 -25.82
CA PRO A 247 1.62 -13.31 -24.96
C PRO A 247 1.17 -14.72 -24.58
N ILE A 248 0.77 -14.90 -23.33
CA ILE A 248 -0.03 -16.05 -22.94
C ILE A 248 -1.46 -15.79 -23.40
N THR A 249 -2.03 -16.73 -24.16
CA THR A 249 -3.33 -16.56 -24.84
C THR A 249 -4.35 -17.63 -24.47
N SER A 250 -4.08 -18.44 -23.45
CA SER A 250 -4.99 -19.49 -23.00
C SER A 250 -4.92 -19.74 -21.49
N TRP A 251 -6.02 -20.25 -20.93
CA TRP A 251 -6.07 -20.65 -19.52
C TRP A 251 -5.05 -21.75 -19.21
N GLN A 252 -4.86 -22.70 -20.12
CA GLN A 252 -3.85 -23.74 -19.96
C GLN A 252 -2.43 -23.14 -19.93
N GLY A 253 -2.11 -22.22 -20.85
CA GLY A 253 -0.82 -21.55 -20.87
C GLY A 253 -0.53 -20.75 -19.59
N LEU A 254 -1.56 -20.16 -18.98
CA LEU A 254 -1.41 -19.46 -17.69
C LEU A 254 -1.04 -20.43 -16.55
N LEU A 255 -1.67 -21.61 -16.52
CA LEU A 255 -1.40 -22.64 -15.53
C LEU A 255 -0.01 -23.26 -15.74
N ASP A 256 0.35 -23.53 -16.99
CA ASP A 256 1.65 -24.08 -17.39
C ASP A 256 2.78 -23.12 -17.01
N GLU A 257 2.62 -21.81 -17.27
CA GLU A 257 3.59 -20.79 -16.87
C GLU A 257 3.79 -20.78 -15.34
N GLY A 258 2.70 -20.82 -14.57
CA GLY A 258 2.77 -20.88 -13.10
C GLY A 258 3.54 -22.10 -12.59
N GLN A 259 3.35 -23.24 -13.24
CA GLN A 259 4.02 -24.48 -12.91
C GLN A 259 5.51 -24.46 -13.32
N GLN A 260 5.81 -24.15 -14.58
CA GLN A 260 7.16 -24.10 -15.13
C GLN A 260 8.04 -23.10 -14.38
N MET A 261 7.49 -21.92 -14.10
CA MET A 261 8.21 -20.86 -13.40
C MET A 261 8.16 -21.00 -11.88
N SER A 262 7.41 -21.98 -11.35
CA SER A 262 7.27 -22.23 -9.91
C SER A 262 6.90 -20.97 -9.13
N HIS A 263 5.91 -20.22 -9.61
CA HIS A 263 5.43 -18.98 -8.99
C HIS A 263 3.91 -18.80 -9.14
N CYS A 264 3.37 -17.78 -8.49
CA CYS A 264 1.93 -17.59 -8.29
C CYS A 264 1.12 -17.16 -9.52
N VAL A 265 1.71 -16.94 -10.71
CA VAL A 265 0.95 -16.40 -11.88
C VAL A 265 -0.26 -17.25 -12.28
N GLY A 266 -0.20 -18.57 -12.08
CA GLY A 266 -1.33 -19.47 -12.35
C GLY A 266 -2.58 -19.17 -11.52
N SER A 267 -2.45 -18.39 -10.43
CA SER A 267 -3.55 -17.93 -9.59
C SER A 267 -4.17 -16.60 -10.04
N TYR A 268 -3.66 -15.97 -11.10
CA TYR A 268 -4.13 -14.67 -11.59
C TYR A 268 -5.38 -14.77 -12.48
N ASP A 269 -6.08 -15.91 -12.47
CA ASP A 269 -7.21 -16.21 -13.37
C ASP A 269 -8.27 -15.10 -13.39
N ARG A 270 -8.70 -14.62 -12.22
CA ARG A 270 -9.68 -13.54 -12.11
C ARG A 270 -9.16 -12.19 -12.61
N LEU A 271 -7.89 -11.85 -12.35
CA LEU A 271 -7.31 -10.58 -12.78
C LEU A 271 -7.17 -10.54 -14.30
N VAL A 272 -6.77 -11.66 -14.90
CA VAL A 272 -6.69 -11.84 -16.34
C VAL A 272 -8.07 -11.74 -16.96
N ALA A 273 -9.06 -12.49 -16.45
CA ALA A 273 -10.44 -12.47 -16.94
C ALA A 273 -11.05 -11.07 -16.98
N LEU A 274 -10.76 -10.25 -15.97
CA LEU A 274 -11.23 -8.86 -15.88
C LEU A 274 -10.44 -7.88 -16.75
N GLY A 275 -9.43 -8.34 -17.49
CA GLY A 275 -8.55 -7.49 -18.30
C GLY A 275 -7.70 -6.53 -17.46
N GLN A 276 -7.50 -6.83 -16.16
CA GLN A 276 -6.73 -5.97 -15.25
C GLN A 276 -5.23 -6.26 -15.35
N VAL A 277 -4.88 -7.50 -15.74
CA VAL A 277 -3.51 -7.93 -15.99
C VAL A 277 -3.45 -8.74 -17.28
N ALA A 278 -2.40 -8.56 -18.06
CA ALA A 278 -2.06 -9.44 -19.17
C ALA A 278 -0.68 -10.04 -18.94
N ILE A 279 -0.50 -11.31 -19.30
CA ILE A 279 0.69 -12.09 -18.98
C ILE A 279 1.41 -12.48 -20.28
N TYR A 280 2.72 -12.32 -20.28
CA TYR A 280 3.61 -12.64 -21.37
C TYR A 280 4.76 -13.51 -20.84
N HIS A 281 5.23 -14.41 -21.68
CA HIS A 281 6.41 -15.22 -21.45
C HIS A 281 7.58 -14.68 -22.26
N MET A 282 8.75 -14.64 -21.65
CA MET A 282 10.01 -14.31 -22.32
C MET A 282 11.01 -15.43 -22.12
N GLY A 283 11.50 -16.04 -23.20
CA GLY A 283 12.37 -17.23 -23.12
C GLY A 283 13.87 -16.93 -23.06
N SER A 284 14.33 -15.78 -23.58
CA SER A 284 15.75 -15.45 -23.75
C SER A 284 16.02 -13.99 -23.41
N PRO A 285 17.13 -13.63 -22.72
CA PRO A 285 18.26 -14.48 -22.34
C PRO A 285 17.97 -15.45 -21.19
N HIS A 286 16.89 -15.23 -20.45
CA HIS A 286 16.40 -16.10 -19.38
C HIS A 286 14.88 -16.17 -19.43
N HIS A 287 14.32 -17.26 -18.90
CA HIS A 287 12.88 -17.36 -18.69
C HIS A 287 12.41 -16.27 -17.73
N VAL A 288 11.46 -15.44 -18.19
CA VAL A 288 10.85 -14.37 -17.42
C VAL A 288 9.36 -14.31 -17.74
N THR A 289 8.55 -14.30 -16.69
CA THR A 289 7.13 -14.00 -16.76
C THR A 289 6.95 -12.50 -16.61
N VAL A 290 6.32 -11.87 -17.58
CA VAL A 290 6.03 -10.44 -17.60
C VAL A 290 4.53 -10.25 -17.43
N ALA A 291 4.15 -9.55 -16.37
CA ALA A 291 2.79 -9.09 -16.15
C ALA A 291 2.72 -7.58 -16.39
N ILE A 292 1.75 -7.16 -17.19
CA ILE A 292 1.43 -5.76 -17.43
C ILE A 292 0.05 -5.44 -16.88
N THR A 293 -0.14 -4.22 -16.38
CA THR A 293 -1.42 -3.72 -15.88
C THR A 293 -1.73 -2.36 -16.49
N ARG A 294 -3.00 -1.96 -16.43
CA ARG A 294 -3.45 -0.68 -16.99
C ARG A 294 -3.28 0.44 -15.97
N GLN A 295 -2.57 1.48 -16.36
CA GLN A 295 -2.46 2.74 -15.61
C GLN A 295 -3.01 3.88 -16.48
N GLY A 296 -4.26 4.28 -16.23
CA GLY A 296 -4.99 5.23 -17.07
C GLY A 296 -5.21 4.69 -18.49
N HIS A 297 -4.65 5.36 -19.48
CA HIS A 297 -4.73 4.94 -20.89
C HIS A 297 -3.53 4.13 -21.38
N ARG A 298 -2.54 3.85 -20.50
CA ARG A 298 -1.32 3.13 -20.85
C ARG A 298 -1.23 1.79 -20.13
N TRP A 299 -0.54 0.85 -20.76
CA TRP A 299 -0.10 -0.39 -20.13
C TRP A 299 1.29 -0.19 -19.55
N VAL A 300 1.50 -0.65 -18.32
CA VAL A 300 2.77 -0.55 -17.60
C VAL A 300 3.15 -1.90 -17.03
N ILE A 301 4.46 -2.17 -16.89
CA ILE A 301 4.94 -3.39 -16.25
C ILE A 301 4.54 -3.35 -14.78
N SER A 302 3.71 -4.31 -14.37
CA SER A 302 3.42 -4.54 -12.95
C SER A 302 4.46 -5.48 -12.33
N GLN A 303 4.93 -6.46 -13.11
CA GLN A 303 5.89 -7.45 -12.65
C GLN A 303 6.69 -8.06 -13.79
N ALA A 304 7.96 -8.32 -13.53
CA ALA A 304 8.79 -9.21 -14.32
C ALA A 304 9.54 -10.13 -13.35
N ARG A 305 9.36 -11.45 -13.46
CA ARG A 305 10.01 -12.42 -12.57
C ARG A 305 10.53 -13.63 -13.32
N GLY A 306 11.73 -14.05 -12.96
CA GLY A 306 12.25 -15.35 -13.35
C GLY A 306 11.66 -16.48 -12.49
N PRO A 307 12.17 -17.71 -12.69
CA PRO A 307 11.74 -18.87 -11.92
C PRO A 307 11.84 -18.63 -10.41
N ARG A 308 10.86 -19.12 -9.64
CA ARG A 308 10.74 -18.95 -8.18
C ARG A 308 10.80 -17.49 -7.72
N ASN A 309 10.20 -16.57 -8.49
CA ASN A 309 10.19 -15.13 -8.23
C ASN A 309 11.57 -14.46 -8.24
N ALA A 310 12.56 -15.04 -8.90
CA ALA A 310 13.87 -14.43 -9.08
C ALA A 310 13.77 -13.05 -9.76
N ILE A 311 14.65 -12.13 -9.38
CA ILE A 311 14.79 -10.84 -10.05
C ILE A 311 15.39 -11.08 -11.44
N PRO A 312 14.74 -10.63 -12.53
CA PRO A 312 15.30 -10.76 -13.88
C PRO A 312 16.65 -10.02 -14.00
N SER A 313 17.54 -10.51 -14.86
CA SER A 313 18.80 -9.83 -15.15
C SER A 313 18.56 -8.43 -15.74
N THR A 314 19.52 -7.52 -15.58
CA THR A 314 19.44 -6.15 -16.14
C THR A 314 19.21 -6.15 -17.64
N GLN A 315 19.83 -7.11 -18.35
CA GLN A 315 19.61 -7.29 -19.79
C GLN A 315 18.16 -7.67 -20.11
N ALA A 316 17.58 -8.61 -19.35
CA ALA A 316 16.19 -8.98 -19.57
C ALA A 316 15.24 -7.82 -19.25
N GLN A 317 15.51 -7.06 -18.18
CA GLN A 317 14.72 -5.86 -17.86
C GLN A 317 14.77 -4.81 -18.97
N ALA A 318 15.95 -4.56 -19.54
CA ALA A 318 16.12 -3.61 -20.64
C ALA A 318 15.32 -4.02 -21.89
N LEU A 319 15.30 -5.32 -22.22
CA LEU A 319 14.52 -5.84 -23.34
C LEU A 319 13.01 -5.70 -23.12
N ILE A 320 12.53 -5.94 -21.89
CA ILE A 320 11.11 -5.79 -21.55
C ILE A 320 10.69 -4.32 -21.62
N LEU A 321 11.53 -3.41 -21.11
CA LEU A 321 11.26 -1.97 -21.18
C LEU A 321 11.25 -1.48 -22.63
N ALA A 322 12.24 -1.87 -23.43
CA ALA A 322 12.31 -1.51 -24.85
C ALA A 322 11.11 -2.06 -25.64
N TRP A 323 10.63 -3.27 -25.33
CA TRP A 323 9.41 -3.79 -25.94
C TRP A 323 8.20 -2.91 -25.60
N LEU A 324 8.01 -2.55 -24.33
CA LEU A 324 6.87 -1.75 -23.87
C LEU A 324 6.87 -0.33 -24.46
N GLU A 325 8.04 0.28 -24.65
CA GLU A 325 8.19 1.60 -25.26
C GLU A 325 7.83 1.62 -26.75
N ASN A 326 7.88 0.47 -27.44
CA ASN A 326 7.60 0.33 -28.86
C ASN A 326 6.13 -0.09 -29.15
N GLN A 327 5.23 0.03 -28.17
CA GLN A 327 3.81 -0.35 -28.28
C GLN A 327 2.88 0.84 -28.45
#